data_AF-A0A0S7B9V3-F1
#
_entry.id   AF-A0A0S7B9V3-F1
#
_cell.length_a   1.000
_cell.length_b   1.000
_cell.length_c   1.000
_cell.angle_alpha   90.00
_cell.angle_beta   90.00
_cell.angle_gamma   90.00
#
_symmetry.space_group_name_H-M   'P 1'
#
loop_
_entity.id
_entity.type
_entity.pdbx_description
1 polymer ?
#
loop_
_entity_poly.entity_id
_entity_poly.type
_entity_poly.pdbx_seq_one_letter_code
_entity_poly.pdbx_strand_id
1 'polypeptide(L)'
;MKFSLVVTGNGKENNHRGVYADHRRLGWLALLGLAIILTACSGSASWLSSLQPSPTPLPSATPTPTPTLTPSPTATPAPTATPSLTPTPAPLPAFRPDLMLKGITPVTYLADACQAMQYRWDPERSEPGTMVVPVMFHSVVKDGHPLNDNISIHESDLKKFMEEAKRLGFETITSAQLLDFLQNNTKIPARSLLLILDDRRQGVVWNNFMPFLQSYNWKITLAYITGPVVSDWEWKELKRLDDTGFVDVQAHGYLHNGESYITEFTKPDIVTQELVKPIAQIQKYLDETPIAFIWPGGNYTPQAVHEARTTGYQLGFTVRARGPILFNWIPQGDEELPAGDPLLTLPRYWSTNAYNAMYDAIKISDEVRKNAEEQKSAELEWYAGHCAGYPAIH
;
A
#
# COMPACT_ATOMS: atom_id res chain seq x y z
N MET A 1 -42.04 32.31 -16.02
CA MET A 1 -43.49 32.35 -16.33
C MET A 1 -43.97 30.91 -16.49
N LYS A 2 -44.93 30.51 -15.64
CA LYS A 2 -45.63 29.22 -15.69
C LYS A 2 -46.47 29.14 -16.96
N PHE A 3 -46.60 27.96 -17.57
CA PHE A 3 -47.89 27.43 -18.00
C PHE A 3 -47.85 25.89 -17.98
N SER A 4 -48.68 25.32 -17.12
CA SER A 4 -49.11 23.91 -17.19
C SER A 4 -50.10 23.74 -18.33
N LEU A 5 -50.09 22.57 -18.96
CA LEU A 5 -51.26 22.04 -19.67
C LEU A 5 -51.57 20.64 -19.12
N VAL A 6 -52.83 20.43 -18.76
CA VAL A 6 -53.45 19.17 -18.34
C VAL A 6 -54.54 18.83 -19.38
N VAL A 7 -55.05 17.58 -19.34
CA VAL A 7 -56.31 17.06 -19.94
C VAL A 7 -56.08 16.49 -21.36
N THR A 8 -56.46 15.28 -21.81
CA THR A 8 -57.22 14.06 -21.40
C THR A 8 -56.83 12.96 -22.42
N GLY A 9 -56.77 11.65 -22.12
CA GLY A 9 -57.88 10.74 -21.83
C GLY A 9 -58.51 10.13 -23.11
N ASN A 10 -58.16 8.89 -23.48
CA ASN A 10 -59.11 7.86 -23.92
C ASN A 10 -58.44 6.50 -24.24
N GLY A 11 -59.09 5.43 -23.76
CA GLY A 11 -58.58 4.07 -23.78
C GLY A 11 -58.81 3.27 -25.07
N LYS A 12 -58.28 2.04 -25.05
CA LYS A 12 -58.88 0.84 -25.64
C LYS A 12 -58.18 -0.40 -25.09
N GLU A 13 -58.99 -1.28 -24.50
CA GLU A 13 -58.69 -2.67 -24.15
C GLU A 13 -58.35 -3.49 -25.40
N ASN A 14 -57.47 -4.49 -25.26
CA ASN A 14 -57.78 -5.89 -25.58
C ASN A 14 -56.61 -6.84 -25.25
N ASN A 15 -56.73 -7.47 -24.08
CA ASN A 15 -56.68 -8.91 -23.81
C ASN A 15 -55.94 -9.85 -24.79
N HIS A 16 -54.83 -10.46 -24.34
CA HIS A 16 -54.43 -11.80 -24.76
C HIS A 16 -53.80 -12.59 -23.58
N ARG A 17 -54.67 -13.40 -22.96
CA ARG A 17 -54.48 -14.78 -22.45
C ARG A 17 -53.06 -15.18 -21.98
N GLY A 18 -52.86 -15.13 -20.66
CA GLY A 18 -51.92 -15.99 -19.94
C GLY A 18 -52.57 -17.35 -19.62
N VAL A 19 -51.89 -18.45 -19.93
CA VAL A 19 -52.31 -19.81 -19.55
C VAL A 19 -51.58 -20.19 -18.26
N TYR A 20 -52.40 -20.65 -17.32
CA TYR A 20 -52.09 -21.10 -15.97
C TYR A 20 -51.14 -22.31 -15.92
N ALA A 21 -50.31 -22.31 -14.88
CA ALA A 21 -49.71 -23.51 -14.30
C ALA A 21 -50.78 -24.34 -13.57
N ASP A 22 -50.70 -25.67 -13.67
CA ASP A 22 -51.33 -26.57 -12.69
C ASP A 22 -50.55 -27.90 -12.59
N HIS A 23 -50.83 -28.56 -11.48
CA HIS A 23 -50.03 -29.43 -10.65
C HIS A 23 -50.05 -30.92 -10.99
N ARG A 24 -49.04 -31.62 -10.42
CA ARG A 24 -49.09 -32.95 -9.76
C ARG A 24 -49.37 -34.19 -10.63
N ARG A 25 -48.51 -35.21 -10.53
CA ARG A 25 -48.70 -36.47 -9.73
C ARG A 25 -47.82 -37.65 -10.23
N LEU A 26 -47.20 -38.33 -9.23
CA LEU A 26 -46.86 -39.78 -9.09
C LEU A 26 -46.00 -40.48 -10.18
N GLY A 27 -45.04 -41.38 -9.91
CA GLY A 27 -44.51 -41.98 -8.67
C GLY A 27 -43.75 -43.29 -8.98
N TRP A 28 -43.21 -43.92 -7.93
CA TRP A 28 -42.85 -45.35 -7.73
C TRP A 28 -41.43 -45.89 -8.06
N LEU A 29 -40.70 -46.14 -6.95
CA LEU A 29 -39.98 -47.35 -6.51
C LEU A 29 -38.94 -48.07 -7.41
N ALA A 30 -37.74 -48.31 -6.86
CA ALA A 30 -37.28 -49.67 -6.47
C ALA A 30 -35.99 -49.66 -5.64
N LEU A 31 -35.93 -50.62 -4.71
CA LEU A 31 -34.92 -50.92 -3.69
C LEU A 31 -33.82 -51.89 -4.19
N LEU A 32 -32.81 -52.07 -3.32
CA LEU A 32 -31.99 -53.27 -3.02
C LEU A 32 -30.60 -53.42 -3.64
N GLY A 33 -29.62 -53.66 -2.76
CA GLY A 33 -28.33 -54.27 -3.09
C GLY A 33 -27.27 -54.15 -1.99
N LEU A 34 -27.39 -54.93 -0.91
CA LEU A 34 -26.39 -55.12 0.16
C LEU A 34 -25.79 -56.54 0.02
N ALA A 35 -24.44 -56.67 0.01
CA ALA A 35 -23.66 -57.88 0.38
C ALA A 35 -22.16 -57.48 0.36
N ILE A 36 -21.42 -57.37 1.47
CA ILE A 36 -20.80 -58.39 2.36
C ILE A 36 -19.76 -59.28 1.66
N ILE A 37 -18.47 -59.03 1.95
CA ILE A 37 -17.36 -60.01 2.15
C ILE A 37 -16.37 -59.33 3.15
N LEU A 38 -16.38 -59.61 4.46
CA LEU A 38 -15.76 -60.69 5.25
C LEU A 38 -14.22 -60.82 5.19
N THR A 39 -13.62 -60.75 6.41
CA THR A 39 -12.41 -61.43 6.92
C THR A 39 -11.03 -60.84 6.53
N ALA A 40 -10.00 -60.77 7.39
CA ALA A 40 -9.75 -61.41 8.68
C ALA A 40 -8.59 -60.73 9.47
N CYS A 41 -8.57 -61.01 10.78
CA CYS A 41 -7.39 -61.23 11.65
C CYS A 41 -6.60 -60.00 12.15
N SER A 42 -6.76 -59.57 13.40
CA SER A 42 -6.36 -60.17 14.70
C SER A 42 -4.92 -59.84 15.10
N GLY A 43 -4.76 -59.17 16.25
CA GLY A 43 -3.47 -58.91 16.88
C GLY A 43 -3.60 -58.07 18.15
N SER A 44 -4.03 -58.71 19.24
CA SER A 44 -4.05 -58.18 20.60
C SER A 44 -2.63 -58.03 21.17
N ALA A 45 -2.36 -56.97 21.93
CA ALA A 45 -1.51 -57.04 23.13
C ALA A 45 -1.65 -55.77 23.99
N SER A 46 -2.28 -55.95 25.13
CA SER A 46 -2.35 -55.07 26.28
C SER A 46 -0.99 -54.98 27.00
N TRP A 47 -0.62 -53.79 27.49
CA TRP A 47 0.33 -53.64 28.59
C TRP A 47 -0.17 -52.57 29.56
N LEU A 48 -0.45 -52.98 30.80
CA LEU A 48 -0.69 -52.13 31.96
C LEU A 48 0.57 -52.11 32.82
N SER A 49 0.89 -50.90 33.30
CA SER A 49 1.50 -50.54 34.60
C SER A 49 2.86 -51.11 35.02
N SER A 50 3.80 -50.21 35.34
CA SER A 50 4.49 -50.24 36.65
C SER A 50 5.02 -48.86 37.05
N LEU A 51 4.58 -48.39 38.22
CA LEU A 51 5.18 -47.32 39.03
C LEU A 51 6.10 -48.01 40.03
N GLN A 52 7.37 -47.59 40.17
CA GLN A 52 8.17 -47.73 41.40
C GLN A 52 9.50 -46.94 41.36
N PRO A 53 10.21 -46.73 42.49
CA PRO A 53 10.61 -45.40 42.95
C PRO A 53 12.12 -45.14 42.87
N SER A 54 12.47 -43.88 43.13
CA SER A 54 13.82 -43.30 43.20
C SER A 54 14.71 -43.97 44.26
N PRO A 55 16.00 -44.24 43.95
CA PRO A 55 17.03 -44.45 44.97
C PRO A 55 17.73 -43.14 45.36
N THR A 56 17.82 -42.96 46.68
CA THR A 56 18.49 -41.92 47.46
C THR A 56 20.01 -41.88 47.23
N PRO A 57 20.66 -40.70 47.23
CA PRO A 57 22.11 -40.58 46.98
C PRO A 57 22.98 -40.98 48.18
N LEU A 58 24.16 -41.56 47.89
CA LEU A 58 25.22 -41.95 48.82
C LEU A 58 26.16 -40.76 49.11
N PRO A 59 26.72 -40.62 50.34
CA PRO A 59 27.48 -39.42 50.73
C PRO A 59 28.84 -39.33 50.02
N SER A 60 29.09 -38.16 49.42
CA SER A 60 30.39 -37.79 48.86
C SER A 60 31.25 -37.10 49.92
N ALA A 61 32.53 -37.43 49.94
CA ALA A 61 33.51 -36.99 50.93
C ALA A 61 33.67 -35.47 50.96
N THR A 62 33.69 -34.91 52.17
CA THR A 62 33.97 -33.50 52.47
C THR A 62 35.41 -33.15 52.10
N PRO A 63 35.68 -32.21 51.17
CA PRO A 63 37.01 -31.66 51.02
C PRO A 63 37.32 -30.66 52.15
N THR A 64 38.52 -30.79 52.70
CA THR A 64 39.15 -29.89 53.67
C THR A 64 39.17 -28.44 53.17
N PRO A 65 38.87 -27.42 54.00
CA PRO A 65 38.94 -26.03 53.58
C PRO A 65 40.39 -25.60 53.35
N THR A 66 40.73 -25.29 52.10
CA THR A 66 41.93 -24.53 51.72
C THR A 66 41.78 -23.09 52.21
N PRO A 67 42.82 -22.45 52.80
CA PRO A 67 42.74 -21.06 53.22
C PRO A 67 42.47 -20.14 52.02
N THR A 68 41.31 -19.49 52.03
CA THR A 68 40.91 -18.49 51.06
C THR A 68 41.83 -17.27 51.19
N LEU A 69 42.62 -16.99 50.15
CA LEU A 69 43.34 -15.72 50.04
C LEU A 69 42.32 -14.60 49.83
N THR A 70 42.36 -13.60 50.71
CA THR A 70 41.56 -12.38 50.64
C THR A 70 41.77 -11.71 49.27
N PRO A 71 40.71 -11.48 48.46
CA PRO A 71 40.89 -10.76 47.20
C PRO A 71 41.27 -9.30 47.50
N SER A 72 42.33 -8.84 46.84
CA SER A 72 42.70 -7.43 46.77
C SER A 72 41.55 -6.62 46.15
N PRO A 73 41.26 -5.39 46.60
CA PRO A 73 40.15 -4.60 46.08
C PRO A 73 40.33 -4.37 44.57
N THR A 74 39.47 -4.98 43.77
CA THR A 74 39.35 -4.68 42.34
C THR A 74 38.97 -3.22 42.21
N ALA A 75 39.81 -2.43 41.52
CA ALA A 75 39.50 -1.05 41.19
C ALA A 75 38.15 -1.00 40.45
N THR A 76 37.17 -0.33 41.03
CA THR A 76 35.89 -0.03 40.40
C THR A 76 36.17 0.65 39.06
N PRO A 77 35.73 0.10 37.91
CA PRO A 77 35.88 0.80 36.64
C PRO A 77 35.17 2.15 36.77
N ALA A 78 35.91 3.22 36.46
CA ALA A 78 35.33 4.56 36.38
C ALA A 78 34.13 4.51 35.42
N PRO A 79 33.02 5.22 35.72
CA PRO A 79 31.87 5.23 34.84
C PRO A 79 32.33 5.65 33.44
N THR A 80 32.19 4.74 32.47
CA THR A 80 32.35 5.06 31.06
C THR A 80 31.43 6.23 30.77
N ALA A 81 31.99 7.37 30.38
CA ALA A 81 31.22 8.54 30.02
C ALA A 81 30.17 8.10 28.99
N THR A 82 28.88 8.17 29.37
CA THR A 82 27.79 8.03 28.42
C THR A 82 28.06 9.04 27.31
N PRO A 83 28.21 8.63 26.03
CA PRO A 83 28.42 9.58 24.96
C PRO A 83 27.27 10.59 25.05
N SER A 84 27.62 11.86 25.27
CA SER A 84 26.67 12.95 25.19
C SER A 84 26.10 12.88 23.79
N LEU A 85 24.80 12.57 23.68
CA LEU A 85 24.08 12.71 22.42
C LEU A 85 24.21 14.18 22.04
N THR A 86 25.13 14.48 21.12
CA THR A 86 25.18 15.78 20.46
C THR A 86 23.76 16.02 19.94
N PRO A 87 23.09 17.13 20.31
CA PRO A 87 21.72 17.35 19.89
C PRO A 87 21.67 17.29 18.37
N THR A 88 20.87 16.36 17.83
CA THR A 88 20.62 16.26 16.39
C THR A 88 20.16 17.64 15.91
N PRO A 89 20.84 18.24 14.92
CA PRO A 89 20.45 19.54 14.40
C PRO A 89 18.99 19.54 13.97
N ALA A 90 18.28 20.65 14.18
CA ALA A 90 16.91 20.79 13.70
C ALA A 90 16.88 20.57 12.16
N PRO A 91 15.88 19.86 11.63
CA PRO A 91 15.76 19.63 10.20
C PRO A 91 15.60 20.96 9.46
N LEU A 92 16.32 21.10 8.35
CA LEU A 92 16.19 22.26 7.46
C LEU A 92 14.77 22.30 6.88
N PRO A 93 14.17 23.48 6.76
CA PRO A 93 12.84 23.61 6.15
C PRO A 93 12.90 23.14 4.69
N ALA A 94 11.88 22.38 4.28
CA ALA A 94 11.78 21.93 2.89
C ALA A 94 11.49 23.11 1.95
N PHE A 95 12.21 23.16 0.82
CA PHE A 95 11.95 24.13 -0.23
C PHE A 95 10.55 23.95 -0.82
N ARG A 96 9.80 25.05 -0.95
CA ARG A 96 8.47 25.10 -1.56
C ARG A 96 8.57 25.80 -2.92
N PRO A 97 8.40 25.07 -4.04
CA PRO A 97 8.30 25.63 -5.38
C PRO A 97 7.11 26.58 -5.54
N ASP A 98 7.25 27.56 -6.43
CA ASP A 98 6.22 28.60 -6.65
C ASP A 98 4.97 28.01 -7.31
N LEU A 99 5.14 26.97 -8.15
CA LEU A 99 4.05 26.28 -8.83
C LEU A 99 3.19 25.40 -7.92
N MET A 100 3.53 25.25 -6.63
CA MET A 100 2.71 24.49 -5.71
C MET A 100 1.37 25.19 -5.41
N LEU A 101 0.31 24.38 -5.32
CA LEU A 101 -1.02 24.84 -4.94
C LEU A 101 -1.00 25.64 -3.62
N LYS A 102 -1.78 26.72 -3.58
CA LYS A 102 -1.92 27.55 -2.37
C LYS A 102 -2.40 26.69 -1.20
N GLY A 103 -1.78 26.85 -0.04
CA GLY A 103 -2.10 26.07 1.18
C GLY A 103 -1.45 24.69 1.23
N ILE A 104 -0.80 24.23 0.16
CA ILE A 104 -0.05 22.96 0.16
C ILE A 104 1.42 23.23 0.44
N THR A 105 1.97 22.65 1.49
CA THR A 105 3.39 22.76 1.85
C THR A 105 4.06 21.39 1.85
N PRO A 106 5.35 21.31 1.50
CA PRO A 106 6.11 20.08 1.64
C PRO A 106 6.39 19.77 3.11
N VAL A 107 6.21 18.51 3.50
CA VAL A 107 6.50 17.99 4.83
C VAL A 107 7.61 16.95 4.73
N THR A 108 8.64 17.13 5.56
CA THR A 108 9.71 16.16 5.75
C THR A 108 9.25 15.09 6.75
N TYR A 109 9.72 13.85 6.60
CA TYR A 109 9.32 12.73 7.45
C TYR A 109 10.52 12.01 8.10
N LEU A 110 11.75 12.31 7.67
CA LEU A 110 12.95 11.85 8.38
C LEU A 110 13.24 12.79 9.55
N ALA A 111 13.27 12.22 10.76
CA ALA A 111 13.55 12.97 11.98
C ALA A 111 15.03 13.37 12.11
N ASP A 112 15.95 12.55 11.58
CA ASP A 112 17.38 12.84 11.63
C ASP A 112 17.83 13.66 10.41
N ALA A 113 18.16 14.92 10.65
CA ALA A 113 18.61 15.85 9.63
C ALA A 113 19.93 15.44 8.97
N CYS A 114 20.84 14.82 9.72
CA CYS A 114 22.12 14.33 9.20
C CYS A 114 21.91 13.11 8.31
N GLN A 115 21.04 12.17 8.70
CA GLN A 115 20.66 11.06 7.84
C GLN A 115 20.00 11.55 6.54
N ALA A 116 19.06 12.48 6.64
CA ALA A 116 18.39 13.04 5.48
C ALA A 116 19.38 13.72 4.52
N MET A 117 20.34 14.48 5.05
CA MET A 117 21.36 15.16 4.26
C MET A 117 22.35 14.16 3.63
N GLN A 118 22.76 13.13 4.38
CA GLN A 118 23.60 12.05 3.87
C GLN A 118 22.91 11.36 2.70
N TYR A 119 21.64 10.96 2.85
CA TYR A 119 20.90 10.30 1.78
C TYR A 119 20.67 11.20 0.55
N ARG A 120 20.46 12.50 0.76
CA ARG A 120 20.22 13.47 -0.31
C ARG A 120 21.41 13.66 -1.25
N TRP A 121 22.63 13.59 -0.72
CA TRP A 121 23.85 13.89 -1.50
C TRP A 121 24.77 12.69 -1.74
N ASP A 122 24.40 11.51 -1.26
CA ASP A 122 25.08 10.26 -1.58
C ASP A 122 24.96 9.94 -3.09
N PRO A 123 26.08 9.84 -3.84
CA PRO A 123 26.06 9.57 -5.28
C PRO A 123 25.51 8.19 -5.64
N GLU A 124 25.40 7.27 -4.67
CA GLU A 124 24.79 5.97 -4.85
C GLU A 124 23.26 5.98 -4.71
N ARG A 125 22.67 7.14 -4.40
CA ARG A 125 21.23 7.33 -4.18
C ARG A 125 20.59 8.15 -5.30
N SER A 126 19.27 8.33 -5.23
CA SER A 126 18.52 9.15 -6.18
C SER A 126 18.89 10.62 -6.05
N GLU A 127 19.13 11.30 -7.18
CA GLU A 127 19.52 12.70 -7.21
C GLU A 127 18.36 13.64 -6.77
N PRO A 128 18.66 14.82 -6.20
CA PRO A 128 17.65 15.84 -5.94
C PRO A 128 16.77 16.14 -7.16
N GLY A 129 15.46 16.24 -6.92
CA GLY A 129 14.47 16.39 -7.99
C GLY A 129 14.02 15.06 -8.62
N THR A 130 14.56 13.92 -8.22
CA THR A 130 13.95 12.61 -8.54
C THR A 130 12.52 12.60 -8.00
N MET A 131 11.55 12.34 -8.88
CA MET A 131 10.14 12.51 -8.58
C MET A 131 9.32 11.26 -8.89
N VAL A 132 8.23 11.08 -8.15
CA VAL A 132 7.21 10.07 -8.39
C VAL A 132 5.87 10.75 -8.59
N VAL A 133 5.14 10.37 -9.64
CA VAL A 133 3.79 10.85 -9.94
C VAL A 133 2.82 9.67 -9.79
N PRO A 134 2.11 9.55 -8.65
CA PRO A 134 1.07 8.55 -8.51
C PRO A 134 -0.19 8.95 -9.28
N VAL A 135 -0.67 8.06 -10.14
CA VAL A 135 -1.88 8.30 -10.96
C VAL A 135 -2.90 7.21 -10.64
N MET A 136 -4.11 7.61 -10.26
CA MET A 136 -5.22 6.70 -10.01
C MET A 136 -6.09 6.55 -11.27
N PHE A 137 -6.38 5.31 -11.63
CA PHE A 137 -7.31 4.90 -12.68
C PHE A 137 -8.43 4.09 -12.07
N HIS A 138 -9.61 4.09 -12.70
CA HIS A 138 -10.75 3.26 -12.26
C HIS A 138 -11.28 2.41 -13.41
N SER A 139 -11.58 3.05 -14.55
CA SER A 139 -12.08 2.36 -15.73
C SER A 139 -11.55 3.02 -17.00
N VAL A 140 -11.47 2.21 -18.06
CA VAL A 140 -11.08 2.62 -19.39
C VAL A 140 -12.20 2.19 -20.34
N VAL A 141 -12.81 3.17 -20.98
CA VAL A 141 -13.99 2.98 -21.83
C VAL A 141 -13.56 3.07 -23.29
N LYS A 142 -14.06 2.14 -24.10
CA LYS A 142 -13.81 2.12 -25.54
C LYS A 142 -14.18 3.46 -26.19
N ASP A 143 -13.34 3.91 -27.12
CA ASP A 143 -13.61 5.14 -27.88
C ASP A 143 -14.99 5.10 -28.56
N GLY A 144 -15.69 6.23 -28.54
CA GLY A 144 -17.04 6.39 -29.12
C GLY A 144 -18.21 5.93 -28.22
N HIS A 145 -17.93 5.26 -27.10
CA HIS A 145 -18.95 5.03 -26.06
C HIS A 145 -19.02 6.22 -25.10
N PRO A 146 -20.19 6.59 -24.54
CA PRO A 146 -20.29 7.69 -23.59
C PRO A 146 -19.61 7.35 -22.26
N LEU A 147 -18.96 8.35 -21.66
CA LEU A 147 -18.56 8.30 -20.25
C LEU A 147 -19.76 8.70 -19.39
N ASN A 148 -20.14 7.84 -18.44
CA ASN A 148 -21.30 8.06 -17.56
C ASN A 148 -20.90 8.49 -16.13
N ASP A 149 -19.61 8.72 -15.90
CA ASP A 149 -19.01 9.13 -14.64
C ASP A 149 -17.84 10.09 -14.92
N ASN A 150 -17.22 10.60 -13.85
CA ASN A 150 -16.09 11.52 -13.91
C ASN A 150 -14.74 10.88 -13.53
N ILE A 151 -14.68 9.55 -13.49
CA ILE A 151 -13.49 8.77 -13.05
C ILE A 151 -12.96 7.84 -14.14
N SER A 152 -13.76 7.61 -15.19
CA SER A 152 -13.43 6.85 -16.39
C SER A 152 -12.76 7.74 -17.44
N ILE A 153 -11.85 7.15 -18.20
CA ILE A 153 -11.22 7.78 -19.37
C ILE A 153 -11.44 6.93 -20.62
N HIS A 154 -11.19 7.49 -21.80
CA HIS A 154 -11.19 6.70 -23.02
C HIS A 154 -9.88 5.92 -23.25
N GLU A 155 -9.95 4.85 -24.05
CA GLU A 155 -8.77 4.10 -24.52
C GLU A 155 -7.75 5.02 -25.22
N SER A 156 -8.22 5.95 -26.04
CA SER A 156 -7.33 6.92 -26.71
C SER A 156 -6.63 7.87 -25.74
N ASP A 157 -7.27 8.22 -24.62
CA ASP A 157 -6.65 9.08 -23.59
C ASP A 157 -5.61 8.31 -22.77
N LEU A 158 -5.89 7.04 -22.43
CA LEU A 158 -4.88 6.16 -21.83
C LEU A 158 -3.68 6.02 -22.76
N LYS A 159 -3.90 5.72 -24.04
CA LYS A 159 -2.83 5.57 -25.03
C LYS A 159 -1.96 6.84 -25.13
N LYS A 160 -2.59 8.01 -25.26
CA LYS A 160 -1.86 9.29 -25.29
C LYS A 160 -1.03 9.50 -24.02
N PHE A 161 -1.61 9.22 -22.85
CA PHE A 161 -0.90 9.34 -21.57
C PHE A 161 0.33 8.42 -21.53
N MET A 162 0.18 7.14 -21.87
CA MET A 162 1.27 6.15 -21.79
C MET A 162 2.39 6.44 -22.80
N GLU A 163 2.04 6.79 -24.04
CA GLU A 163 3.01 7.16 -25.07
C GLU A 163 3.76 8.45 -24.72
N GLU A 164 3.04 9.43 -24.18
CA GLU A 164 3.64 10.69 -23.78
C GLU A 164 4.53 10.55 -22.56
N ALA A 165 4.11 9.77 -21.56
CA ALA A 165 4.93 9.41 -20.42
C ALA A 165 6.26 8.79 -20.88
N LYS A 166 6.20 7.82 -21.80
CA LYS A 166 7.40 7.19 -22.35
C LYS A 166 8.28 8.19 -23.10
N ARG A 167 7.69 9.07 -23.91
CA ARG A 167 8.40 10.13 -24.64
C ARG A 167 9.11 11.13 -23.72
N LEU A 168 8.48 11.46 -22.59
CA LEU A 168 9.03 12.34 -21.56
C LEU A 168 10.06 11.63 -20.65
N GLY A 169 10.35 10.35 -20.88
CA GLY A 169 11.33 9.58 -20.13
C GLY A 169 10.82 9.12 -18.76
N PHE A 170 9.50 9.02 -18.57
CA PHE A 170 8.96 8.36 -17.39
C PHE A 170 9.16 6.85 -17.46
N GLU A 171 9.31 6.25 -16.29
CA GLU A 171 9.27 4.80 -16.09
C GLU A 171 8.41 4.49 -14.86
N THR A 172 7.77 3.32 -14.83
CA THR A 172 6.95 2.94 -13.69
C THR A 172 7.76 2.28 -12.58
N ILE A 173 7.36 2.52 -11.33
CA ILE A 173 7.89 1.82 -10.15
C ILE A 173 6.78 1.06 -9.42
N THR A 174 7.16 0.10 -8.59
CA THR A 174 6.26 -0.61 -7.66
C THR A 174 6.11 0.14 -6.32
N SER A 175 5.14 -0.27 -5.50
CA SER A 175 5.00 0.23 -4.12
C SER A 175 6.25 -0.06 -3.27
N ALA A 176 6.92 -1.20 -3.48
CA ALA A 176 8.15 -1.54 -2.77
C ALA A 176 9.31 -0.61 -3.17
N GLN A 177 9.49 -0.35 -4.46
CA GLN A 177 10.50 0.61 -4.94
C GLN A 177 10.21 2.04 -4.46
N LEU A 178 8.93 2.44 -4.39
CA LEU A 178 8.57 3.72 -3.79
C LEU A 178 8.92 3.75 -2.29
N LEU A 179 8.63 2.68 -1.54
CA LEU A 179 8.98 2.61 -0.13
C LEU A 179 10.49 2.71 0.09
N ASP A 180 11.27 1.97 -0.70
CA ASP A 180 12.74 2.00 -0.64
C ASP A 180 13.29 3.39 -1.00
N PHE A 181 12.72 4.04 -2.01
CA PHE A 181 13.04 5.43 -2.33
C PHE A 181 12.72 6.37 -1.16
N LEU A 182 11.56 6.24 -0.53
CA LEU A 182 11.17 7.14 0.56
C LEU A 182 12.00 6.88 1.84
N GLN A 183 12.31 5.63 2.17
CA GLN A 183 13.04 5.31 3.40
C GLN A 183 14.55 5.50 3.25
N ASN A 184 15.10 5.17 2.09
CA ASN A 184 16.53 5.05 1.88
C ASN A 184 17.05 5.92 0.72
N ASN A 185 16.21 6.73 0.07
CA ASN A 185 16.56 7.42 -1.17
C ASN A 185 17.14 6.47 -2.24
N THR A 186 16.73 5.19 -2.22
CA THR A 186 17.21 4.18 -3.18
C THR A 186 17.02 4.69 -4.62
N LYS A 187 17.97 4.37 -5.51
CA LYS A 187 17.90 4.77 -6.92
C LYS A 187 16.62 4.26 -7.57
N ILE A 188 15.84 5.19 -8.10
CA ILE A 188 14.70 4.97 -8.99
C ILE A 188 14.87 5.85 -10.24
N PRO A 189 14.10 5.61 -11.33
CA PRO A 189 14.10 6.51 -12.47
C PRO A 189 13.79 7.96 -12.05
N ALA A 190 14.55 8.92 -12.58
CA ALA A 190 14.43 10.34 -12.22
C ALA A 190 12.99 10.88 -12.40
N ARG A 191 12.27 10.33 -13.38
CA ARG A 191 10.85 10.57 -13.63
C ARG A 191 10.10 9.26 -13.47
N SER A 192 9.51 9.05 -12.29
CA SER A 192 8.79 7.82 -11.99
C SER A 192 7.27 8.03 -12.04
N LEU A 193 6.55 7.04 -12.56
CA LEU A 193 5.10 6.91 -12.41
C LEU A 193 4.80 5.77 -11.43
N LEU A 194 3.81 5.99 -10.57
CA LEU A 194 3.14 4.90 -9.86
C LEU A 194 1.73 4.81 -10.41
N LEU A 195 1.50 3.87 -11.33
CA LEU A 195 0.18 3.65 -11.92
C LEU A 195 -0.64 2.82 -10.92
N ILE A 196 -1.76 3.35 -10.45
CA ILE A 196 -2.64 2.67 -9.49
C ILE A 196 -4.00 2.50 -10.14
N LEU A 197 -4.47 1.27 -10.27
CA LEU A 197 -5.84 0.96 -10.71
C LEU A 197 -6.68 0.54 -9.51
N ASP A 198 -7.69 1.34 -9.19
CA ASP A 198 -8.59 1.14 -8.06
C ASP A 198 -9.69 0.12 -8.38
N ASP A 199 -10.49 -0.23 -7.37
CA ASP A 199 -11.72 -1.04 -7.47
C ASP A 199 -11.61 -2.48 -7.97
N ARG A 200 -10.49 -3.20 -7.76
CA ARG A 200 -10.46 -4.65 -8.06
C ARG A 200 -10.77 -4.96 -9.54
N ARG A 201 -10.14 -4.22 -10.46
CA ARG A 201 -10.47 -4.22 -11.90
C ARG A 201 -9.53 -5.08 -12.75
N GLN A 202 -9.41 -6.40 -12.49
CA GLN A 202 -8.49 -7.29 -13.22
C GLN A 202 -8.67 -7.21 -14.75
N GLY A 203 -9.92 -7.14 -15.23
CA GLY A 203 -10.22 -7.05 -16.66
C GLY A 203 -9.66 -5.79 -17.33
N VAL A 204 -9.65 -4.65 -16.62
CA VAL A 204 -9.07 -3.41 -17.15
C VAL A 204 -7.55 -3.52 -17.21
N VAL A 205 -6.91 -4.16 -16.22
CA VAL A 205 -5.46 -4.47 -16.29
C VAL A 205 -5.15 -5.27 -17.55
N TRP A 206 -5.85 -6.38 -17.74
CA TRP A 206 -5.58 -7.30 -18.84
C TRP A 206 -5.83 -6.67 -20.22
N ASN A 207 -6.98 -6.01 -20.38
CA ASN A 207 -7.43 -5.55 -21.69
C ASN A 207 -6.80 -4.21 -22.10
N ASN A 208 -6.54 -3.31 -21.14
CA ASN A 208 -6.15 -1.93 -21.43
C ASN A 208 -4.70 -1.61 -21.06
N PHE A 209 -4.17 -2.16 -19.97
CA PHE A 209 -2.82 -1.84 -19.50
C PHE A 209 -1.76 -2.83 -19.99
N MET A 210 -2.06 -4.13 -19.99
CA MET A 210 -1.09 -5.18 -20.30
C MET A 210 -0.29 -4.97 -21.60
N PRO A 211 -0.88 -4.47 -22.72
CA PRO A 211 -0.12 -4.17 -23.93
C PRO A 211 1.02 -3.16 -23.70
N PHE A 212 0.79 -2.13 -22.87
CA PHE A 212 1.82 -1.14 -22.52
C PHE A 212 2.81 -1.70 -21.50
N LEU A 213 2.33 -2.41 -20.48
CA LEU A 213 3.18 -3.00 -19.44
C LEU A 213 4.23 -3.94 -20.05
N GLN A 214 3.80 -4.82 -20.96
CA GLN A 214 4.70 -5.72 -21.67
C GLN A 214 5.65 -4.98 -22.62
N SER A 215 5.13 -4.01 -23.39
CA SER A 215 5.94 -3.31 -24.41
C SER A 215 7.00 -2.39 -23.80
N TYR A 216 6.71 -1.78 -22.65
CA TYR A 216 7.60 -0.83 -21.99
C TYR A 216 8.37 -1.44 -20.82
N ASN A 217 8.11 -2.71 -20.49
CA ASN A 217 8.55 -3.36 -19.25
C ASN A 217 8.14 -2.54 -18.02
N TRP A 218 6.90 -2.07 -18.04
CA TRP A 218 6.29 -1.26 -16.99
C TRP A 218 5.42 -2.10 -16.07
N LYS A 219 5.15 -1.56 -14.89
CA LYS A 219 4.36 -2.20 -13.83
C LYS A 219 3.17 -1.32 -13.45
N ILE A 220 2.14 -1.95 -12.92
CA ILE A 220 0.95 -1.29 -12.38
C ILE A 220 0.64 -1.85 -11.00
N THR A 221 0.18 -0.97 -10.10
CA THR A 221 -0.37 -1.36 -8.81
C THR A 221 -1.88 -1.56 -8.96
N LEU A 222 -2.39 -2.75 -8.62
CA LEU A 222 -3.82 -3.03 -8.53
C LEU A 222 -4.25 -2.89 -7.07
N ALA A 223 -5.02 -1.85 -6.77
CA ALA A 223 -5.61 -1.64 -5.45
C ALA A 223 -6.84 -2.55 -5.31
N TYR A 224 -6.70 -3.59 -4.51
CA TYR A 224 -7.62 -4.72 -4.51
C TYR A 224 -8.56 -4.70 -3.31
N ILE A 225 -9.86 -4.72 -3.60
CA ILE A 225 -10.93 -4.90 -2.61
C ILE A 225 -11.06 -6.40 -2.33
N THR A 226 -10.95 -6.79 -1.07
CA THR A 226 -10.79 -8.20 -0.68
C THR A 226 -12.09 -8.85 -0.18
N GLY A 227 -13.20 -8.13 -0.14
CA GLY A 227 -14.48 -8.60 0.37
C GLY A 227 -15.71 -7.95 -0.27
N PRO A 228 -16.88 -8.63 -0.25
CA PRO A 228 -17.00 -10.08 -0.30
C PRO A 228 -16.49 -10.59 -1.66
N VAL A 229 -15.31 -11.22 -1.71
CA VAL A 229 -14.84 -11.90 -2.92
C VAL A 229 -15.78 -13.06 -3.22
N VAL A 230 -16.32 -13.06 -4.44
CA VAL A 230 -17.46 -13.89 -4.81
C VAL A 230 -17.06 -15.34 -5.13
N SER A 231 -15.77 -15.63 -5.39
CA SER A 231 -15.32 -17.01 -5.68
C SER A 231 -13.79 -17.21 -5.65
N ASP A 232 -13.35 -18.47 -5.52
CA ASP A 232 -11.95 -18.89 -5.72
C ASP A 232 -11.43 -18.61 -7.13
N TRP A 233 -12.30 -18.54 -8.14
CA TRP A 233 -11.90 -18.21 -9.51
C TRP A 233 -11.32 -16.79 -9.58
N GLU A 234 -11.88 -15.85 -8.85
CA GLU A 234 -11.46 -14.45 -8.92
C GLU A 234 -10.08 -14.23 -8.31
N TRP A 235 -9.76 -15.00 -7.26
CA TRP A 235 -8.42 -15.08 -6.70
C TRP A 235 -7.43 -15.75 -7.66
N LYS A 236 -7.85 -16.79 -8.40
CA LYS A 236 -7.02 -17.39 -9.45
C LYS A 236 -6.70 -16.39 -10.56
N GLU A 237 -7.67 -15.55 -10.94
CA GLU A 237 -7.47 -14.51 -11.95
C GLU A 237 -6.52 -13.41 -11.45
N LEU A 238 -6.64 -13.01 -10.18
CA LEU A 238 -5.68 -12.11 -9.56
C LEU A 238 -4.29 -12.73 -9.52
N LYS A 239 -4.15 -13.99 -9.09
CA LYS A 239 -2.87 -14.70 -9.08
C LYS A 239 -2.26 -14.80 -10.48
N ARG A 240 -3.08 -15.02 -11.50
CA ARG A 240 -2.65 -15.04 -12.90
C ARG A 240 -2.08 -13.71 -13.36
N LEU A 241 -2.62 -12.58 -12.88
CA LEU A 241 -2.08 -11.25 -13.15
C LEU A 241 -0.77 -11.01 -12.39
N ASP A 242 -0.75 -11.36 -11.12
CA ASP A 242 0.43 -11.30 -10.24
C ASP A 242 1.62 -12.10 -10.83
N ASP A 243 1.37 -13.35 -11.25
CA ASP A 243 2.35 -14.25 -11.88
C ASP A 243 2.98 -13.70 -13.17
N THR A 244 2.40 -12.66 -13.78
CA THR A 244 3.03 -11.99 -14.92
C THR A 244 4.27 -11.17 -14.54
N GLY A 245 4.41 -10.79 -13.27
CA GLY A 245 5.46 -9.90 -12.77
C GLY A 245 5.26 -8.41 -13.08
N PHE A 246 4.18 -8.06 -13.79
CA PHE A 246 3.82 -6.68 -14.14
C PHE A 246 2.82 -6.04 -13.17
N VAL A 247 2.19 -6.81 -12.30
CA VAL A 247 1.13 -6.34 -11.40
C VAL A 247 1.62 -6.44 -9.96
N ASP A 248 1.60 -5.30 -9.26
CA ASP A 248 1.84 -5.15 -7.84
C ASP A 248 0.48 -5.08 -7.12
N VAL A 249 0.16 -5.98 -6.20
CA VAL A 249 -1.18 -6.01 -5.57
C VAL A 249 -1.14 -5.37 -4.19
N GLN A 250 -1.98 -4.36 -3.96
CA GLN A 250 -2.02 -3.61 -2.70
C GLN A 250 -3.45 -3.51 -2.16
N ALA A 251 -3.60 -3.14 -0.89
CA ALA A 251 -4.90 -3.17 -0.22
C ALA A 251 -5.76 -1.95 -0.57
N HIS A 252 -7.04 -2.19 -0.86
CA HIS A 252 -8.05 -1.15 -1.06
C HIS A 252 -9.28 -1.39 -0.18
N GLY A 253 -9.05 -1.78 1.06
CA GLY A 253 -10.10 -2.15 2.00
C GLY A 253 -10.65 -3.56 1.83
N TYR A 254 -11.59 -3.90 2.70
CA TYR A 254 -12.27 -5.18 2.71
C TYR A 254 -13.63 -5.07 2.02
N LEU A 255 -14.58 -4.29 2.54
CA LEU A 255 -15.91 -4.15 1.94
C LEU A 255 -15.99 -3.07 0.86
N HIS A 256 -15.23 -1.99 1.02
CA HIS A 256 -15.22 -0.83 0.11
C HIS A 256 -16.63 -0.40 -0.37
N ASN A 257 -17.52 -0.10 0.57
CA ASN A 257 -18.88 0.37 0.29
C ASN A 257 -19.20 1.65 1.09
N GLY A 258 -20.38 2.23 0.88
CA GLY A 258 -20.77 3.50 1.50
C GLY A 258 -20.78 3.49 3.04
N GLU A 259 -20.83 2.32 3.68
CA GLU A 259 -20.78 2.18 5.14
C GLU A 259 -19.36 1.89 5.66
N SER A 260 -18.41 1.56 4.78
CA SER A 260 -17.03 1.21 5.13
C SER A 260 -16.00 2.28 4.77
N TYR A 261 -16.41 3.40 4.16
CA TYR A 261 -15.56 4.57 4.05
C TYR A 261 -15.17 5.07 5.43
N ILE A 262 -13.87 5.35 5.62
CA ILE A 262 -13.30 5.64 6.93
C ILE A 262 -13.48 7.13 7.23
N THR A 263 -14.52 7.44 8.00
CA THR A 263 -14.90 8.79 8.45
C THR A 263 -14.94 8.82 9.97
N GLU A 264 -15.16 10.00 10.57
CA GLU A 264 -15.37 10.16 12.00
C GLU A 264 -16.61 9.42 12.54
N PHE A 265 -17.54 9.02 11.65
CA PHE A 265 -18.76 8.30 12.02
C PHE A 265 -18.65 6.79 11.83
N THR A 266 -17.56 6.32 11.22
CA THR A 266 -17.35 4.89 10.94
C THR A 266 -17.01 4.18 12.22
N LYS A 267 -17.69 3.07 12.49
CA LYS A 267 -17.46 2.32 13.74
C LYS A 267 -16.04 1.74 13.76
N PRO A 268 -15.34 1.74 14.92
CA PRO A 268 -13.96 1.25 15.01
C PRO A 268 -13.76 -0.18 14.50
N ASP A 269 -14.70 -1.09 14.76
CA ASP A 269 -14.65 -2.47 14.27
C ASP A 269 -14.68 -2.58 12.75
N ILE A 270 -15.39 -1.66 12.08
CA ILE A 270 -15.38 -1.55 10.61
C ILE A 270 -14.04 -1.00 10.12
N VAL A 271 -13.47 0.01 10.78
CA VAL A 271 -12.14 0.53 10.43
C VAL A 271 -11.08 -0.57 10.53
N THR A 272 -11.03 -1.27 11.67
CA THR A 272 -10.13 -2.41 11.87
C THR A 272 -10.35 -3.50 10.83
N GLN A 273 -11.61 -3.79 10.50
CA GLN A 273 -11.91 -4.76 9.46
C GLN A 273 -11.33 -4.36 8.10
N GLU A 274 -11.54 -3.11 7.68
CA GLU A 274 -11.05 -2.61 6.39
C GLU A 274 -9.52 -2.62 6.31
N LEU A 275 -8.81 -2.43 7.43
CA LEU A 275 -7.36 -2.44 7.47
C LEU A 275 -6.77 -3.85 7.58
N VAL A 276 -7.32 -4.71 8.43
CA VAL A 276 -6.69 -5.99 8.81
C VAL A 276 -7.05 -7.13 7.86
N LYS A 277 -8.32 -7.26 7.44
CA LYS A 277 -8.74 -8.40 6.61
C LYS A 277 -8.03 -8.48 5.25
N PRO A 278 -7.75 -7.36 4.55
CA PRO A 278 -7.06 -7.44 3.27
C PRO A 278 -5.68 -8.09 3.35
N ILE A 279 -4.93 -7.84 4.42
CA ILE A 279 -3.61 -8.44 4.64
C ILE A 279 -3.71 -9.96 4.67
N ALA A 280 -4.61 -10.49 5.50
CA ALA A 280 -4.78 -11.93 5.64
C ALA A 280 -5.23 -12.60 4.33
N GLN A 281 -6.07 -11.93 3.54
CA GLN A 281 -6.55 -12.48 2.28
C GLN A 281 -5.50 -12.41 1.17
N ILE A 282 -4.82 -11.28 1.01
CA ILE A 282 -3.76 -11.14 0.00
C ILE A 282 -2.62 -12.13 0.32
N GLN A 283 -2.20 -12.26 1.58
CA GLN A 283 -1.20 -13.26 1.98
C GLN A 283 -1.65 -14.68 1.68
N LYS A 284 -2.92 -15.02 1.99
CA LYS A 284 -3.44 -16.37 1.74
C LYS A 284 -3.43 -16.76 0.26
N TYR A 285 -3.76 -15.82 -0.63
CA TYR A 285 -3.99 -16.14 -2.04
C TYR A 285 -2.80 -15.83 -2.96
N LEU A 286 -1.94 -14.87 -2.60
CA LEU A 286 -0.80 -14.45 -3.40
C LEU A 286 0.55 -14.78 -2.76
N ASP A 287 0.58 -15.14 -1.47
CA ASP A 287 1.80 -15.25 -0.66
C ASP A 287 2.56 -13.92 -0.50
N GLU A 288 1.83 -12.81 -0.62
CA GLU A 288 2.36 -11.45 -0.47
C GLU A 288 1.67 -10.71 0.68
N THR A 289 2.42 -9.85 1.38
CA THR A 289 1.86 -8.93 2.37
C THR A 289 1.74 -7.54 1.73
N PRO A 290 0.54 -6.95 1.64
CA PRO A 290 0.40 -5.59 1.11
C PRO A 290 1.07 -4.60 2.08
N ILE A 291 1.87 -3.69 1.52
CA ILE A 291 2.58 -2.64 2.27
C ILE A 291 1.93 -1.27 2.08
N ALA A 292 1.02 -1.13 1.12
CA ALA A 292 0.30 0.08 0.83
C ALA A 292 -1.21 -0.09 1.06
N PHE A 293 -1.82 0.93 1.66
CA PHE A 293 -3.26 1.05 1.79
C PHE A 293 -3.78 2.22 0.95
N ILE A 294 -4.56 1.91 -0.08
CA ILE A 294 -5.21 2.93 -0.89
C ILE A 294 -6.54 3.26 -0.21
N TRP A 295 -6.70 4.48 0.30
CA TRP A 295 -7.85 4.87 1.10
C TRP A 295 -9.14 4.87 0.24
N PRO A 296 -10.17 4.07 0.59
CA PRO A 296 -11.46 4.06 -0.10
C PRO A 296 -12.10 5.47 -0.16
N GLY A 297 -12.35 5.97 -1.37
CA GLY A 297 -12.82 7.34 -1.59
C GLY A 297 -11.85 8.44 -1.11
N GLY A 298 -10.62 8.08 -0.73
CA GLY A 298 -9.64 8.97 -0.11
C GLY A 298 -9.96 9.38 1.32
N ASN A 299 -10.92 8.71 1.97
CA ASN A 299 -11.35 9.02 3.33
C ASN A 299 -10.46 8.31 4.37
N TYR A 300 -10.05 9.06 5.38
CA TYR A 300 -9.31 8.56 6.53
C TYR A 300 -9.57 9.46 7.74
N THR A 301 -9.24 8.96 8.93
CA THR A 301 -9.14 9.76 10.14
C THR A 301 -7.71 9.66 10.69
N PRO A 302 -7.25 10.63 11.51
CA PRO A 302 -5.94 10.50 12.17
C PRO A 302 -5.78 9.19 12.96
N GLN A 303 -6.86 8.73 13.61
CA GLN A 303 -6.86 7.45 14.31
C GLN A 303 -6.67 6.27 13.35
N ALA A 304 -7.37 6.25 12.21
CA ALA A 304 -7.23 5.18 11.23
C ALA A 304 -5.84 5.17 10.58
N VAL A 305 -5.20 6.33 10.40
CA VAL A 305 -3.82 6.41 9.92
C VAL A 305 -2.86 5.78 10.93
N HIS A 306 -3.03 6.06 12.23
CA HIS A 306 -2.25 5.39 13.28
C HIS A 306 -2.49 3.88 13.32
N GLU A 307 -3.74 3.45 13.16
CA GLU A 307 -4.11 2.03 13.10
C GLU A 307 -3.49 1.34 11.88
N ALA A 308 -3.49 1.98 10.71
CA ALA A 308 -2.87 1.46 9.50
C ALA A 308 -1.36 1.25 9.70
N ARG A 309 -0.66 2.21 10.31
CA ARG A 309 0.77 2.09 10.65
C ARG A 309 1.03 0.90 11.57
N THR A 310 0.26 0.79 12.66
CA THR A 310 0.44 -0.28 13.66
C THR A 310 0.06 -1.67 13.12
N THR A 311 -0.82 -1.72 12.12
CA THR A 311 -1.20 -2.95 11.42
C THR A 311 -0.13 -3.42 10.42
N GLY A 312 0.80 -2.53 10.02
CA GLY A 312 1.95 -2.85 9.18
C GLY A 312 1.96 -2.18 7.82
N TYR A 313 0.98 -1.33 7.49
CA TYR A 313 1.04 -0.53 6.27
C TYR A 313 2.12 0.53 6.38
N GLN A 314 2.89 0.67 5.30
CA GLN A 314 4.02 1.57 5.21
C GLN A 314 3.71 2.80 4.34
N LEU A 315 2.83 2.62 3.35
CA LEU A 315 2.39 3.64 2.41
C LEU A 315 0.86 3.77 2.44
N GLY A 316 0.35 4.97 2.21
CA GLY A 316 -1.09 5.21 2.14
C GLY A 316 -1.41 6.28 1.12
N PHE A 317 -2.43 6.05 0.29
CA PHE A 317 -2.72 6.93 -0.85
C PHE A 317 -4.11 7.54 -0.77
N THR A 318 -4.17 8.86 -0.83
CA THR A 318 -5.42 9.65 -0.82
C THR A 318 -5.94 9.88 -2.25
N VAL A 319 -7.04 10.60 -2.42
CA VAL A 319 -7.56 10.98 -3.75
C VAL A 319 -7.17 12.38 -4.22
N ARG A 320 -6.28 13.08 -3.49
CA ARG A 320 -6.03 14.49 -3.78
C ARG A 320 -4.71 14.71 -4.49
N ALA A 321 -4.79 15.51 -5.54
CA ALA A 321 -3.66 15.94 -6.33
C ALA A 321 -3.01 17.17 -5.67
N ARG A 322 -1.94 16.94 -4.88
CA ARG A 322 -1.22 18.00 -4.16
C ARG A 322 0.18 18.28 -4.72
N GLY A 323 0.67 17.48 -5.65
CA GLY A 323 2.03 17.58 -6.19
C GLY A 323 2.67 16.20 -6.39
N PRO A 324 3.84 16.14 -7.03
CA PRO A 324 4.65 14.93 -7.07
C PRO A 324 5.17 14.57 -5.67
N ILE A 325 5.60 13.33 -5.52
CA ILE A 325 6.33 12.84 -4.35
C ILE A 325 7.83 12.95 -4.63
N LEU A 326 8.59 13.50 -3.69
CA LEU A 326 10.05 13.55 -3.74
C LEU A 326 10.62 12.96 -2.42
N PHE A 327 11.91 12.62 -2.42
CA PHE A 327 12.57 12.09 -1.23
C PHE A 327 12.55 13.11 -0.08
N ASN A 328 12.14 12.65 1.11
CA ASN A 328 11.93 13.46 2.31
C ASN A 328 11.07 14.72 2.07
N TRP A 329 10.11 14.65 1.14
CA TRP A 329 9.33 15.80 0.70
C TRP A 329 7.94 15.34 0.24
N ILE A 330 6.93 15.46 1.09
CA ILE A 330 5.55 15.07 0.78
C ILE A 330 4.64 16.31 0.78
N PRO A 331 3.92 16.62 -0.31
CA PRO A 331 3.02 17.77 -0.34
C PRO A 331 1.74 17.52 0.47
N GLN A 332 1.52 18.33 1.50
CA GLN A 332 0.40 18.24 2.45
C GLN A 332 -0.34 19.57 2.59
N GLY A 333 -1.65 19.51 2.82
CA GLY A 333 -2.45 20.66 3.25
C GLY A 333 -3.14 20.42 4.59
N ASP A 334 -4.05 21.32 4.95
CA ASP A 334 -4.76 21.33 6.24
C ASP A 334 -5.50 20.02 6.56
N GLU A 335 -5.81 19.20 5.55
CA GLU A 335 -6.51 17.93 5.76
C GLU A 335 -5.59 16.75 6.06
N GLU A 336 -4.37 16.75 5.51
CA GLU A 336 -3.40 15.67 5.76
C GLU A 336 -2.58 15.90 7.02
N LEU A 337 -2.26 17.17 7.32
CA LEU A 337 -1.40 17.53 8.45
C LEU A 337 -1.86 16.94 9.80
N PRO A 338 -3.17 16.90 10.13
CA PRO A 338 -3.63 16.31 11.39
C PRO A 338 -3.38 14.80 11.53
N ALA A 339 -3.16 14.08 10.42
CA ALA A 339 -2.87 12.65 10.48
C ALA A 339 -1.47 12.33 11.04
N GLY A 340 -0.52 13.27 10.95
CA GLY A 340 0.80 13.13 11.55
C GLY A 340 1.72 12.08 10.91
N ASP A 341 1.32 11.47 9.79
CA ASP A 341 2.11 10.49 9.05
C ASP A 341 2.03 10.76 7.53
N PRO A 342 3.02 11.50 6.98
CA PRO A 342 3.00 11.86 5.57
C PRO A 342 3.06 10.69 4.61
N LEU A 343 3.66 9.56 5.03
CA LEU A 343 3.80 8.38 4.19
C LEU A 343 2.49 7.60 4.07
N LEU A 344 1.55 7.78 5.00
CA LEU A 344 0.21 7.19 4.94
C LEU A 344 -0.85 8.11 4.31
N THR A 345 -0.45 9.30 3.86
CA THR A 345 -1.35 10.31 3.28
C THR A 345 -0.79 10.88 1.97
N LEU A 346 -0.24 10.01 1.13
CA LEU A 346 0.38 10.37 -0.15
C LEU A 346 -0.63 10.91 -1.17
N PRO A 347 -0.21 11.86 -2.04
CA PRO A 347 -1.07 12.41 -3.09
C PRO A 347 -1.25 11.44 -4.25
N ARG A 348 -2.33 11.65 -5.01
CA ARG A 348 -2.56 10.98 -6.29
C ARG A 348 -3.26 11.91 -7.28
N TYR A 349 -2.95 11.75 -8.55
CA TYR A 349 -3.62 12.45 -9.65
C TYR A 349 -4.72 11.58 -10.26
N TRP A 350 -5.85 12.19 -10.60
CA TRP A 350 -6.93 11.53 -11.34
C TRP A 350 -6.49 11.27 -12.78
N SER A 351 -6.79 10.08 -13.31
CA SER A 351 -6.56 9.70 -14.71
C SER A 351 -7.07 10.74 -15.71
N THR A 352 -8.20 11.38 -15.40
CA THR A 352 -8.83 12.44 -16.21
C THR A 352 -7.96 13.70 -16.36
N ASN A 353 -6.97 13.91 -15.50
CA ASN A 353 -6.01 15.01 -15.58
C ASN A 353 -4.54 14.52 -15.60
N ALA A 354 -4.29 13.23 -15.75
CA ALA A 354 -2.96 12.64 -15.62
C ALA A 354 -1.97 13.16 -16.66
N TYR A 355 -2.45 13.46 -17.87
CA TYR A 355 -1.62 14.03 -18.93
C TYR A 355 -0.97 15.35 -18.50
N ASN A 356 -1.76 16.29 -17.96
CA ASN A 356 -1.25 17.58 -17.50
C ASN A 356 -0.41 17.44 -16.23
N ALA A 357 -0.81 16.53 -15.34
CA ALA A 357 -0.10 16.27 -14.09
C ALA A 357 1.38 15.92 -14.29
N MET A 358 1.72 15.16 -15.34
CA MET A 358 3.12 14.86 -15.67
C MET A 358 3.94 16.13 -15.95
N TYR A 359 3.37 17.07 -16.69
CA TYR A 359 4.04 18.33 -17.03
C TYR A 359 4.22 19.22 -15.81
N ASP A 360 3.20 19.32 -14.96
CA ASP A 360 3.29 20.12 -13.74
C ASP A 360 4.29 19.51 -12.75
N ALA A 361 4.32 18.18 -12.63
CA ALA A 361 5.30 17.47 -11.84
C ALA A 361 6.73 17.71 -12.33
N ILE A 362 6.97 17.68 -13.66
CA ILE A 362 8.28 18.02 -14.24
C ILE A 362 8.73 19.42 -13.81
N LYS A 363 7.86 20.43 -13.94
CA LYS A 363 8.23 21.82 -13.58
C LYS A 363 8.56 21.95 -12.10
N ILE A 364 7.75 21.34 -11.23
CA ILE A 364 7.99 21.32 -9.78
C ILE A 364 9.33 20.63 -9.46
N SER A 365 9.58 19.47 -10.08
CA SER A 365 10.85 18.73 -9.95
C SER A 365 12.05 19.55 -10.40
N ASP A 366 11.92 20.28 -11.51
CA ASP A 366 12.98 21.14 -12.06
C ASP A 366 13.29 22.32 -11.12
N GLU A 367 12.28 22.95 -10.51
CA GLU A 367 12.49 23.98 -9.48
C GLU A 367 13.19 23.42 -8.24
N VAL A 368 12.78 22.24 -7.75
CA VAL A 368 13.43 21.59 -6.60
C VAL A 368 14.88 21.24 -6.92
N ARG A 369 15.16 20.71 -8.11
CA ARG A 369 16.53 20.38 -8.54
C ARG A 369 17.41 21.62 -8.61
N LYS A 370 16.92 22.67 -9.26
CA LYS A 370 17.63 23.95 -9.36
C LYS A 370 17.94 24.53 -7.99
N ASN A 371 16.96 24.56 -7.08
CA ASN A 371 17.18 25.04 -5.72
C ASN A 371 18.22 24.17 -4.99
N ALA A 372 18.15 22.84 -5.11
CA ALA A 372 19.13 21.94 -4.52
C ALA A 372 20.56 22.22 -5.01
N GLU A 373 20.74 22.45 -6.31
CA GLU A 373 22.04 22.81 -6.90
C GLU A 373 22.56 24.14 -6.35
N GLU A 374 21.70 25.16 -6.22
CA GLU A 374 22.05 26.46 -5.65
C GLU A 374 22.44 26.38 -4.16
N GLN A 375 21.81 25.47 -3.40
CA GLN A 375 22.06 25.30 -1.97
C GLN A 375 23.16 24.27 -1.66
N LYS A 376 23.61 23.47 -2.64
CA LYS A 376 24.49 22.31 -2.42
C LYS A 376 25.73 22.64 -1.58
N SER A 377 26.46 23.70 -1.92
CA SER A 377 27.67 24.07 -1.18
C SER A 377 27.39 24.41 0.28
N ALA A 378 26.31 25.14 0.56
CA ALA A 378 25.91 25.51 1.92
C ALA A 378 25.40 24.29 2.72
N GLU A 379 24.65 23.40 2.07
CA GLU A 379 24.17 22.15 2.68
C GLU A 379 25.34 21.21 3.06
N LEU A 380 26.36 21.09 2.20
CA LEU A 380 27.56 20.29 2.46
C LEU A 380 28.46 20.89 3.56
N GLU A 381 28.63 22.21 3.58
CA GLU A 381 29.36 22.91 4.65
C GLU A 381 28.65 22.72 6.00
N TRP A 382 27.32 22.87 6.02
CA TRP A 382 26.51 22.61 7.20
C TRP A 382 26.68 21.16 7.68
N TYR A 383 26.62 20.18 6.77
CA TYR A 383 26.78 18.76 7.11
C TYR A 383 28.15 18.49 7.74
N ALA A 384 29.23 19.01 7.14
CA ALA A 384 30.59 18.84 7.65
C ALA A 384 30.76 19.43 9.07
N GLY A 385 30.06 20.53 9.38
CA GLY A 385 30.12 21.18 10.69
C GLY A 385 29.25 20.52 11.78
N HIS A 386 28.17 19.81 11.42
CA HIS A 386 27.14 19.39 12.37
C HIS A 386 26.90 17.87 12.44
N CYS A 387 27.34 17.10 11.45
CA CYS A 387 27.01 15.67 11.32
C CYS A 387 28.20 14.75 11.60
N ALA A 388 28.98 15.07 12.65
CA ALA A 388 30.09 14.22 13.09
C ALA A 388 29.58 12.81 13.46
N GLY A 389 30.18 11.78 12.88
CA GLY A 389 29.79 10.37 13.07
C GLY A 389 28.96 9.77 11.94
N TYR A 390 28.50 10.59 10.99
CA TYR A 390 27.91 10.11 9.74
C TYR A 390 28.97 9.88 8.64
N PRO A 391 28.68 9.02 7.63
CA PRO A 391 29.55 8.85 6.47
C PRO A 391 29.85 10.19 5.76
N ALA A 392 31.06 10.35 5.23
CA ALA A 392 31.39 11.52 4.43
C ALA A 392 30.58 11.53 3.12
N ILE A 393 30.15 12.73 2.70
CA ILE A 393 29.58 12.95 1.38
C ILE A 393 30.74 13.36 0.47
N HIS A 394 30.95 12.61 -0.61
CA HIS A 394 32.09 12.77 -1.52
C HIS A 394 31.71 13.48 -2.82
#